data_AF-A0A382K1N9-F1
#
_entry.id   AF-A0A382K1N9-F1
#
_cell.length_a   1.000
_cell.length_b   1.000
_cell.length_c   1.000
_cell.angle_alpha   90.00
_cell.angle_beta   90.00
_cell.angle_gamma   90.00
#
_symmetry.space_group_name_H-M   'P 1'
#
loop_
_entity.id
_entity.type
_entity.pdbx_description
1 polymer ?
#
loop_
_entity_poly.entity_id
_entity_poly.type
_entity_poly.pdbx_seq_one_letter_code
_entity_poly.pdbx_strand_id
1 'polypeptide(L)' 'MLSIMSGEHDDAQISGFLMALRAKGETVDEITGFAQAMREKMVPVSLDSPAIDMCGTGGDALGTFNISTAATFVVS' A
#
# COMPACT_ATOMS: atom_id res chain seq x y z
N MET A 1 -1.76 10.76 -6.77
CA MET A 1 -1.75 9.29 -6.83
C MET A 1 -2.41 8.76 -8.10
N LEU A 2 -3.65 9.14 -8.44
CA LEU A 2 -4.32 8.71 -9.69
C LEU A 2 -3.46 8.94 -10.96
N SER A 3 -2.94 10.15 -11.13
CA SER A 3 -2.07 10.52 -12.26
C SER A 3 -0.71 9.83 -12.23
N ILE A 4 -0.14 9.63 -11.04
CA ILE A 4 1.12 8.89 -10.83
C ILE A 4 0.95 7.44 -11.32
N MET A 5 -0.13 6.77 -10.92
CA MET A 5 -0.41 5.39 -11.33
C MET A 5 -0.89 5.26 -12.79
N SER A 6 -1.32 6.35 -13.42
CA SER A 6 -1.57 6.41 -14.86
C SER A 6 -0.28 6.58 -15.69
N GLY A 7 0.89 6.78 -15.05
CA GLY A 7 2.15 7.04 -15.73
C GLY A 7 2.27 8.45 -16.32
N GLU A 8 1.54 9.43 -15.78
CA GLU A 8 1.51 10.81 -16.29
C GLU A 8 2.64 11.70 -15.76
N HIS A 9 3.49 11.18 -14.86
CA HIS A 9 4.56 11.92 -14.20
C HIS A 9 5.89 11.19 -14.39
N ASP A 10 6.98 11.95 -14.52
CA ASP A 10 8.33 11.39 -14.62
C ASP A 10 8.92 11.02 -13.24
N ASP A 11 10.05 10.30 -13.26
CA ASP A 11 10.72 9.84 -12.05
C ASP A 11 11.16 10.98 -11.12
N ALA A 12 11.54 12.13 -11.68
CA ALA A 12 11.99 13.28 -10.90
C ALA A 12 10.82 13.93 -10.15
N GLN A 13 9.67 14.07 -10.82
CA GLN A 13 8.43 14.57 -10.24
C GLN A 13 7.93 13.64 -9.13
N ILE A 14 7.91 12.32 -9.38
CA ILE A 14 7.48 11.32 -8.41
C ILE A 14 8.41 11.34 -7.18
N SER A 15 9.72 11.32 -7.40
CA SER A 15 10.71 11.35 -6.32
C SER A 15 10.60 12.62 -5.48
N GLY A 16 10.48 13.79 -6.13
CA GLY A 16 10.32 15.06 -5.44
C GLY A 16 9.04 15.11 -4.60
N PHE A 17 7.93 14.61 -5.15
CA PHE A 17 6.67 14.51 -4.42
C PHE A 17 6.79 13.62 -3.17
N LEU A 18 7.36 12.42 -3.31
CA LEU A 18 7.53 11.49 -2.18
C LEU A 18 8.47 12.04 -1.11
N MET A 19 9.57 12.69 -1.51
CA MET A 19 10.48 13.36 -0.57
C MET A 19 9.80 14.50 0.18
N ALA A 20 9.07 15.36 -0.52
CA ALA A 20 8.36 16.49 0.09
C ALA A 20 7.27 16.02 1.05
N LEU A 21 6.52 14.98 0.67
CA LEU A 21 5.51 14.36 1.51
C LEU A 21 6.13 13.81 2.80
N ARG A 22 7.24 13.07 2.69
CA ARG A 22 7.97 12.55 3.85
C ARG A 22 8.50 13.66 4.76
N ALA A 23 9.07 14.72 4.19
CA ALA A 23 9.61 15.84 4.95
C ALA A 23 8.52 16.64 5.69
N LYS A 24 7.35 16.79 5.07
CA LYS A 24 6.16 17.43 5.65
C LYS A 24 5.55 16.56 6.77
N GLY A 25 5.62 15.24 6.62
CA GLY A 25 4.83 14.29 7.39
C GLY A 25 3.46 14.09 6.74
N GLU A 26 3.16 12.84 6.41
CA GLU A 26 1.88 12.41 5.88
C GLU A 26 0.76 12.59 6.91
N THR A 27 -0.41 13.07 6.48
CA THR A 27 -1.63 13.06 7.31
C THR A 27 -2.47 11.81 7.06
N VAL A 28 -3.38 11.51 7.99
CA VAL A 28 -4.34 10.40 7.83
C VAL A 28 -5.20 10.58 6.58
N ASP A 29 -5.66 11.81 6.32
CA ASP A 29 -6.49 12.12 5.16
C ASP A 29 -5.74 11.91 3.85
N GLU A 30 -4.46 12.30 3.80
CA GLU A 30 -3.59 12.07 2.63
C GLU A 30 -3.37 10.59 2.37
N ILE A 31 -3.00 9.82 3.40
CA ILE A 31 -2.79 8.37 3.28
C ILE A 31 -4.08 7.69 2.83
N THR A 32 -5.22 8.08 3.40
CA THR A 32 -6.54 7.55 3.04
C THR A 32 -6.87 7.85 1.58
N GLY A 33 -6.69 9.09 1.12
CA GLY A 33 -6.91 9.47 -0.27
C GLY A 33 -5.97 8.76 -1.24
N PHE A 34 -4.71 8.55 -0.86
CA PHE A 34 -3.77 7.77 -1.67
C PHE A 34 -4.18 6.30 -1.76
N ALA A 35 -4.61 5.69 -0.65
CA ALA A 35 -5.10 4.31 -0.63
C ALA A 35 -6.36 4.12 -1.47
N GLN A 36 -7.30 5.07 -1.43
CA GLN A 36 -8.49 5.08 -2.28
C GLN A 36 -8.13 5.18 -3.76
N ALA A 37 -7.28 6.14 -4.12
CA ALA A 37 -6.79 6.29 -5.50
C ALA A 37 -6.05 5.04 -6.01
N MET A 38 -5.29 4.36 -5.15
CA MET A 38 -4.64 3.09 -5.49
C MET A 38 -5.68 1.98 -5.74
N ARG A 39 -6.72 1.90 -4.91
CA ARG A 39 -7.84 0.96 -5.10
C ARG A 39 -8.65 1.24 -6.36
N GLU A 40 -8.80 2.49 -6.77
CA GLU A 40 -9.47 2.83 -8.03
C GLU A 40 -8.72 2.34 -9.27
N LYS A 41 -7.39 2.21 -9.18
CA LYS A 41 -6.52 1.77 -10.27
C LYS A 41 -6.18 0.28 -10.21
N MET A 42 -6.56 -0.43 -9.15
CA MET A 42 -6.26 -1.85 -8.99
C MET A 42 -7.15 -2.72 -9.89
N VAL A 43 -6.68 -3.92 -10.22
CA VAL A 43 -7.55 -4.96 -10.79
C VAL A 43 -8.42 -5.53 -9.66
N PRO A 44 -9.76 -5.40 -9.72
CA PRO A 44 -10.63 -5.88 -8.66
C PRO A 44 -10.70 -7.41 -8.65
N VAL A 45 -10.66 -7.99 -7.46
CA VAL A 45 -10.88 -9.43 -7.23
C VAL A 45 -12.16 -9.58 -6.42
N SER A 46 -13.12 -10.32 -6.96
CA SER A 46 -14.39 -10.61 -6.29
C SER A 46 -14.26 -11.89 -5.46
N LEU A 47 -14.86 -11.89 -4.27
CA LEU A 47 -14.87 -13.02 -3.35
C LEU A 47 -16.30 -13.33 -2.94
N ASP A 48 -16.67 -14.61 -2.96
CA ASP A 48 -18.03 -15.08 -2.62
C ASP A 48 -18.21 -15.35 -1.12
N SER A 49 -17.20 -15.04 -0.30
CA SER A 49 -17.22 -15.25 1.15
C SER A 49 -16.47 -14.14 1.88
N PRO A 50 -16.76 -13.90 3.17
CA PRO A 50 -15.97 -13.01 4.00
C PRO A 50 -14.51 -13.44 4.00
N ALA A 51 -13.60 -12.49 3.78
CA ALA A 51 -12.17 -12.73 3.79
C ALA A 51 -11.46 -11.74 4.70
N ILE A 52 -10.31 -12.17 5.22
CA ILE A 52 -9.39 -11.34 6.00
C ILE A 52 -8.06 -11.25 5.24
N ASP A 53 -7.33 -10.17 5.45
CA ASP A 53 -5.99 -9.99 4.93
C ASP A 53 -4.97 -10.03 6.08
N MET A 54 -3.85 -10.74 5.86
CA MET A 54 -2.74 -10.88 6.79
C MET A 54 -1.52 -10.17 6.20
N CYS A 55 -1.53 -8.84 6.26
CA CYS A 55 -0.49 -8.00 5.70
C CYS A 55 0.16 -7.07 6.73
N GLY A 56 1.35 -6.58 6.40
CA GLY A 56 2.09 -5.59 7.18
C GLY A 56 3.01 -4.81 6.25
N THR A 57 3.41 -3.60 6.65
CA THR A 57 4.31 -2.76 5.83
C THR A 57 5.71 -3.36 5.69
N GLY A 58 6.10 -4.24 6.63
CA GLY A 58 7.45 -4.78 6.73
C GLY A 58 8.48 -3.71 7.07
N GLY A 59 9.76 -4.06 6.94
CA GLY A 59 10.89 -3.13 7.13
C GLY A 59 11.36 -2.96 8.59
N ASP A 60 10.89 -3.80 9.52
CA ASP A 60 11.33 -3.80 10.92
C ASP A 60 12.74 -4.41 11.13
N ALA A 61 13.31 -5.01 10.08
CA ALA A 61 14.61 -5.67 10.06
C ALA A 61 14.78 -6.78 11.13
N LEU A 62 13.69 -7.35 11.63
CA LEU A 62 13.72 -8.36 12.70
C LEU A 62 14.17 -9.74 12.22
N GLY A 63 14.31 -9.95 10.90
CA GLY A 63 14.75 -11.23 10.34
C GLY A 63 13.80 -12.38 10.64
N THR A 64 12.53 -12.07 10.91
CA THR A 64 11.51 -13.09 11.14
C THR A 64 11.30 -13.92 9.87
N PHE A 65 11.01 -15.21 10.03
CA PHE A 65 10.49 -16.01 8.92
C PHE A 65 9.12 -15.47 8.46
N ASN A 66 8.51 -16.06 7.44
CA ASN A 66 7.24 -15.62 6.86
C ASN A 66 6.04 -15.85 7.81
N ILE A 67 6.00 -15.12 8.93
CA ILE A 67 5.03 -15.26 10.01
C ILE A 67 3.62 -15.03 9.49
N SER A 68 3.37 -13.95 8.73
CA SER A 68 2.03 -13.65 8.19
C SER A 68 1.54 -14.77 7.27
N THR A 69 2.41 -15.29 6.40
CA THR A 69 2.09 -16.42 5.53
C THR A 69 1.77 -17.69 6.32
N ALA A 70 2.59 -18.04 7.31
CA ALA A 70 2.33 -19.20 8.16
C ALA A 70 1.01 -19.05 8.93
N ALA A 71 0.73 -17.86 9.46
CA ALA A 71 -0.50 -17.55 10.19
C ALA A 71 -1.75 -17.64 9.31
N THR A 72 -1.67 -17.29 8.02
CA THR A 72 -2.78 -17.45 7.07
C THR A 72 -3.29 -18.90 6.99
N PHE A 73 -2.40 -19.90 7.10
CA PHE A 73 -2.79 -21.32 7.12
C PHE A 73 -3.36 -21.79 8.46
N VAL A 74 -3.18 -21.02 9.53
CA VAL A 74 -3.68 -21.38 10.87
C VAL A 74 -5.07 -20.80 11.11
N VAL A 75 -5.33 -19.59 10.63
CA VAL A 75 -6.62 -18.89 10.81
C VAL A 75 -7.70 -19.38 9.86
N SER A 76 -7.30 -20.01 8.74
CA SER A 76 -8.19 -20.51 7.68
C SER A 76 -9.30 -21.44 8.14
#